data_AF-A7ZBV1-F1
#
_entry.id   AF-A7ZBV1-F1
#
_cell.length_a   1.000
_cell.length_b   1.000
_cell.length_c   1.000
_cell.angle_alpha   90.00
_cell.angle_beta   90.00
_cell.angle_gamma   90.00
#
_symmetry.space_group_name_H-M   'P 1'
#
loop_
_entity.id
_entity.type
_entity.pdbx_description
1 polymer ?
#
loop_
_entity_poly.entity_id
_entity_poly.type
_entity_poly.pdbx_seq_one_letter_code
_entity_poly.pdbx_strand_id
1 'polypeptide(L)' 'MKLAQIIHKIHKLVEANELKNITKKEMANRLNISERTYIEWLRETNKPIAMKAVLDMLSQLKNDDILQVVREWKNSEQAK' A
#
# COMPACT_ATOMS: atom_id res chain seq x y z
N MET A 1 -1.77 7.54 -12.93
CA MET A 1 -0.49 6.98 -12.44
C MET A 1 -0.52 5.46 -12.60
N LYS A 2 0.62 4.81 -12.81
CA LYS A 2 0.72 3.34 -12.81
C LYS A 2 0.73 2.80 -11.36
N LEU A 3 0.29 1.55 -11.15
CA LEU A 3 0.24 0.93 -9.81
C LEU A 3 1.61 0.94 -9.11
N ALA A 4 2.69 0.61 -9.83
CA ALA A 4 4.05 0.65 -9.29
C ALA A 4 4.45 2.06 -8.78
N GLN A 5 4.02 3.12 -9.45
CA GLN A 5 4.29 4.51 -9.02
C GLN A 5 3.54 4.84 -7.73
N ILE A 6 2.31 4.35 -7.60
CA ILE A 6 1.50 4.53 -6.39
C ILE A 6 2.14 3.79 -5.21
N ILE A 7 2.52 2.52 -5.40
CA ILE A 7 3.21 1.72 -4.36
C ILE A 7 4.52 2.41 -3.95
N HIS A 8 5.31 2.89 -4.93
CA HIS A 8 6.54 3.61 -4.63
C HIS A 8 6.29 4.90 -3.85
N LYS A 9 5.29 5.69 -4.25
CA LYS A 9 4.92 6.93 -3.54
C LYS A 9 4.49 6.64 -2.11
N ILE A 10 3.63 5.64 -1.89
CA ILE A 10 3.18 5.25 -0.55
C ILE A 10 4.38 4.79 0.29
N HIS A 11 5.28 3.97 -0.25
CA HIS A 11 6.51 3.57 0.45
C HIS A 11 7.31 4.78 0.91
N LYS A 12 7.56 5.76 0.02
CA LYS A 12 8.29 6.99 0.37
C LYS A 12 7.59 7.81 1.44
N LEU A 13 6.26 7.84 1.44
CA LEU A 13 5.50 8.53 2.50
C LEU A 13 5.62 7.82 3.85
N VAL A 14 5.67 6.48 3.88
CA VAL A 14 5.92 5.74 5.12
C VAL A 14 7.33 6.02 5.66
N GLU A 15 8.35 5.99 4.79
CA GLU A 15 9.73 6.35 5.17
C GLU A 15 9.82 7.77 5.74
N ALA A 16 9.18 8.74 5.09
CA ALA A 16 9.14 10.13 5.55
C ALA A 16 8.43 10.27 6.90
N ASN A 17 7.32 9.55 7.09
CA ASN A 17 6.57 9.54 8.35
C ASN A 17 7.38 8.94 9.51
N GLU A 18 8.27 8.00 9.22
CA GLU A 18 9.13 7.33 10.23
C GLU A 18 10.53 7.95 10.34
N LEU A 19 10.85 8.98 9.54
CA LEU A 19 12.18 9.57 9.43
C LEU A 19 13.29 8.52 9.21
N LYS A 20 12.96 7.45 8.47
CA LYS A 20 13.83 6.28 8.30
C LYS A 20 13.66 5.69 6.89
N ASN A 21 14.78 5.31 6.27
CA ASN A 21 14.75 4.50 5.04
C ASN A 21 14.29 3.07 5.37
N ILE A 22 13.34 2.55 4.59
CA ILE A 22 12.75 1.22 4.74
C ILE A 22 13.14 0.41 3.52
N THR A 23 13.75 -0.75 3.75
CA THR A 23 14.14 -1.61 2.64
C THR A 23 12.91 -2.28 2.01
N LYS A 24 13.03 -2.74 0.76
CA LYS A 24 11.96 -3.53 0.12
C LYS A 24 11.62 -4.79 0.92
N LYS A 25 12.63 -5.45 1.48
CA LYS A 25 12.49 -6.57 2.41
C LYS A 25 11.72 -6.18 3.66
N GLU A 26 12.06 -5.07 4.30
CA GLU A 26 11.37 -4.60 5.51
C GLU A 26 9.90 -4.27 5.22
N MET A 27 9.60 -3.57 4.12
CA MET A 27 8.22 -3.28 3.73
C MET A 27 7.44 -4.56 3.39
N ALA A 28 8.05 -5.50 2.67
CA ALA A 28 7.44 -6.80 2.37
C ALA A 28 7.10 -7.59 3.64
N ASN A 29 8.00 -7.59 4.63
CA ASN A 29 7.76 -8.23 5.92
C ASN A 29 6.58 -7.59 6.66
N ARG A 30 6.45 -6.25 6.63
CA ARG A 30 5.30 -5.54 7.25
C ARG A 30 3.96 -5.90 6.60
N LEU A 31 3.98 -6.23 5.31
CA LEU A 31 2.81 -6.63 4.54
C LEU A 31 2.56 -8.14 4.56
N ASN A 32 3.37 -8.91 5.30
CA ASN A 32 3.32 -10.37 5.36
C ASN A 32 3.37 -11.04 3.96
N ILE A 33 4.25 -10.54 3.09
CA ILE A 33 4.52 -11.10 1.76
C ILE A 33 6.01 -11.33 1.55
N SER A 34 6.37 -12.11 0.53
CA SER A 34 7.77 -12.26 0.15
C SER A 34 8.34 -10.96 -0.43
N GLU A 35 9.64 -10.70 -0.22
CA GLU A 35 10.34 -9.58 -0.87
C GLU A 35 10.22 -9.63 -2.40
N ARG A 36 10.25 -10.83 -2.97
CA ARG A 36 10.05 -11.05 -4.42
C ARG A 36 8.70 -10.51 -4.88
N THR A 37 7.62 -10.85 -4.19
CA THR A 37 6.26 -10.37 -4.52
C THR A 37 6.21 -8.85 -4.53
N TYR A 38 6.80 -8.20 -3.53
CA TYR A 38 6.85 -6.74 -3.46
C TYR A 38 7.67 -6.12 -4.60
N ILE A 39 8.81 -6.73 -4.97
CA ILE A 39 9.62 -6.30 -6.12
C ILE A 39 8.84 -6.47 -7.43
N GLU A 40 8.09 -7.55 -7.61
CA GLU A 40 7.28 -7.79 -8.81
C GLU A 40 6.19 -6.72 -8.97
N TRP A 41 5.56 -6.28 -7.87
CA TRP A 41 4.61 -5.17 -7.90
C TRP A 41 5.26 -3.85 -8.31
N LEU A 42 6.46 -3.56 -7.78
CA LEU A 42 7.24 -2.37 -8.15
C LEU A 42 7.76 -2.40 -9.60
N ARG A 43 8.00 -3.60 -10.14
CA ARG A 43 8.47 -3.81 -11.53
C ARG A 43 7.35 -3.98 -12.53
N GLU A 44 6.09 -3.90 -12.09
CA GLU A 44 4.92 -4.09 -12.94
C GLU A 44 4.82 -5.50 -13.57
N THR A 45 5.57 -6.49 -13.09
CA THR A 45 5.54 -7.88 -13.61
C THR A 45 4.37 -8.69 -13.05
N ASN A 46 3.85 -8.29 -11.89
CA ASN A 46 2.61 -8.78 -11.31
C ASN A 46 1.74 -7.59 -10.89
N LYS A 47 0.50 -7.52 -11.39
CA LYS A 47 -0.42 -6.40 -11.17
C LYS A 47 -1.75 -6.92 -10.62
N PRO A 48 -1.87 -7.14 -9.30
CA PRO A 48 -3.12 -7.60 -8.72
C PRO A 48 -4.26 -6.65 -9.07
N ILE A 49 -5.24 -7.14 -9.83
CA ILE A 49 -6.38 -6.33 -10.31
C ILE A 49 -7.15 -5.74 -9.12
N ALA A 50 -7.26 -6.49 -8.04
CA ALA A 50 -7.91 -6.05 -6.80
C ALA A 50 -7.28 -4.77 -6.23
N MET A 51 -5.95 -4.60 -6.27
CA MET A 51 -5.31 -3.37 -5.77
C MET A 51 -5.75 -2.14 -6.58
N LYS A 52 -5.80 -2.29 -7.90
CA LYS A 52 -6.29 -1.23 -8.77
C LYS A 52 -7.76 -0.94 -8.50
N ALA A 53 -8.60 -1.97 -8.39
CA ALA A 53 -10.01 -1.82 -8.10
C ALA A 53 -10.25 -1.07 -6.77
N VAL A 54 -9.51 -1.41 -5.71
CA VAL A 54 -9.59 -0.71 -4.41
C VAL A 54 -9.22 0.77 -4.55
N LEU A 55 -8.14 1.10 -5.27
CA LEU A 55 -7.75 2.50 -5.51
C LEU A 55 -8.82 3.25 -6.32
N ASP A 56 -9.36 2.62 -7.36
CA ASP A 56 -10.40 3.20 -8.21
C ASP A 56 -11.70 3.43 -7.40
N MET A 57 -12.07 2.51 -6.49
CA MET A 57 -13.20 2.66 -5.58
C MET A 57 -12.98 3.78 -4.55
N LEU A 58 -11.82 3.80 -3.88
CA LEU A 58 -11.48 4.86 -2.92
C LEU A 58 -11.48 6.25 -3.58
N SER A 59 -11.07 6.35 -4.84
CA SER A 59 -11.03 7.62 -5.57
C SER A 59 -12.39 8.25 -5.85
N GLN A 60 -13.48 7.48 -5.73
CA GLN A 60 -14.86 7.95 -5.91
C GLN A 60 -15.48 8.48 -4.61
N LEU A 61 -14.81 8.31 -3.48
CA LEU A 61 -15.30 8.70 -2.17
C LEU A 61 -14.90 10.14 -1.80
N LYS A 62 -15.59 10.72 -0.82
CA LYS A 62 -15.16 11.99 -0.21
C LYS A 62 -13.94 11.75 0.68
N ASN A 63 -13.17 12.81 0.92
CA ASN A 63 -11.94 12.72 1.72
C ASN A 63 -12.14 12.06 3.10
N ASP A 64 -13.21 12.42 3.81
CA ASP A 64 -13.50 11.88 5.14
C ASP A 64 -13.85 10.39 5.08
N ASP A 65 -14.60 9.97 4.06
CA ASP A 65 -14.96 8.57 3.83
C ASP A 65 -13.72 7.71 3.51
N ILE A 66 -12.77 8.25 2.72
CA ILE A 66 -11.48 7.58 2.44
C ILE A 66 -10.73 7.34 3.75
N LEU A 67 -10.64 8.38 4.60
CA LEU A 67 -9.97 8.27 5.89
C LEU A 67 -10.67 7.26 6.79
N GLN A 68 -12.00 7.29 6.86
CA GLN A 68 -12.79 6.35 7.65
C GLN A 68 -12.48 4.90 7.25
N VAL A 69 -12.61 4.55 5.97
CA VAL A 69 -12.38 3.18 5.47
C VAL A 69 -10.97 2.68 5.77
N VAL A 70 -9.95 3.52 5.56
CA VAL A 70 -8.54 3.14 5.81
C VAL A 70 -8.28 2.93 7.32
N ARG A 71 -8.90 3.75 8.19
CA ARG A 71 -8.75 3.63 9.64
C ARG A 71 -9.48 2.41 10.20
N GLU A 72 -10.69 2.14 9.71
CA GLU A 72 -11.46 0.95 10.07
C GLU A 72 -10.71 -0.33 9.66
N TRP A 73 -10.17 -0.37 8.44
CA TRP A 73 -9.34 -1.48 7.98
C TRP A 73 -8.14 -1.71 8.91
N LYS A 74 -7.39 -0.64 9.24
CA LYS A 74 -6.24 -0.72 10.16
C LYS A 74 -6.64 -1.29 11.52
N ASN A 75 -7.75 -0.83 12.09
CA ASN A 75 -8.23 -1.28 13.39
C ASN A 75 -8.66 -2.76 13.35
N SER A 76 -9.24 -3.23 12.23
CA SER A 76 -9.63 -4.63 12.05
C SER A 76 -8.46 -5.60 12.01
N GLU A 77 -7.29 -5.14 11.54
CA GLU A 77 -6.05 -5.95 11.53
C GLU A 77 -5.37 -5.99 12.90
N GLN A 78 -5.56 -4.97 13.75
CA GLN A 78 -5.03 -4.93 15.11
C GLN A 78 -5.88 -5.73 16.12
N ALA A 79 -7.13 -6.02 15.77
CA ALA A 79 -8.04 -6.81 16.60
C ALA A 79 -7.93 -8.33 16.36
N LYS A 80 -7.07 -8.77 15.43
CA LYS A 80 -6.74 -10.17 15.14
C LYS A 80 -5.47 -10.58 15.86
#